data_AF-U1Q6X9-F1
#
_entry.id   AF-U1Q6X9-F1
#
_cell.length_a   1.000
_cell.length_b   1.000
_cell.length_c   1.000
_cell.angle_alpha   90.00
_cell.angle_beta   90.00
_cell.angle_gamma   90.00
#
_symmetry.space_group_name_H-M   'P 1'
#
loop_
_entity.id
_entity.type
_entity.pdbx_description
1 polymer ?
#
loop_
_entity_poly.entity_id
_entity_poly.type
_entity_poly.pdbx_seq_one_letter_code
_entity_poly.pdbx_strand_id
1 'polypeptide(L)'
;MGEPISDGIIGALANFTQGGRGPEHRKLTQVFVSCGCSDVDPFDETTRTPNKVERITTVGQAALRRPHAGRKFAEGLINQLRVSNVFGSERQSYENNIKLLADELKHIGWSLTSDGHLQPPDKIDLETGGRPALDEQIDRLKHSRDDPGALLGTAKDIIESACKIVLEDNQRHPGTSAPIPSCSRTNVRGSRHESRGS
;
A
#
# COMPACT_ATOMS: atom_id res chain seq x y z
N MET A 1 -5.96 5.79 -7.95
CA MET A 1 -4.81 4.97 -7.48
C MET A 1 -3.53 5.64 -7.97
N GLY A 2 -2.49 5.70 -7.13
CA GLY A 2 -1.19 6.27 -7.52
C GLY A 2 -0.48 5.39 -8.55
N GLU A 3 0.39 5.99 -9.37
CA GLU A 3 1.22 5.25 -10.31
C GLU A 3 2.35 4.49 -9.59
N PRO A 4 2.83 3.35 -10.13
CA PRO A 4 3.89 2.54 -9.51
C PRO A 4 5.28 3.18 -9.68
N ILE A 5 5.43 4.45 -9.31
CA ILE A 5 6.69 5.19 -9.46
C ILE A 5 6.93 6.10 -8.24
N SER A 6 8.17 6.13 -7.80
CA SER A 6 8.69 6.99 -6.73
C SER A 6 10.21 7.14 -6.93
N ASP A 7 10.84 8.08 -6.22
CA ASP A 7 12.30 8.22 -6.26
C ASP A 7 13.02 6.92 -5.85
N GLY A 8 12.49 6.23 -4.82
CA GLY A 8 13.00 4.94 -4.36
C GLY A 8 12.88 3.85 -5.42
N ILE A 9 11.74 3.76 -6.13
CA ILE A 9 11.54 2.81 -7.23
C ILE A 9 12.48 3.10 -8.40
N ILE A 10 12.69 4.37 -8.75
CA ILE A 10 13.63 4.76 -9.81
C ILE A 10 15.05 4.29 -9.45
N GLY A 11 15.48 4.54 -8.21
CA GLY A 11 16.78 4.07 -7.72
C GLY A 11 16.89 2.53 -7.71
N ALA A 12 15.84 1.86 -7.24
CA ALA A 12 15.75 0.40 -7.23
C ALA A 12 15.89 -0.20 -8.64
N LEU A 13 15.19 0.36 -9.63
CA LEU A 13 15.26 -0.06 -11.02
C LEU A 13 16.64 0.21 -11.63
N ALA A 14 17.28 1.32 -11.27
CA ALA A 14 18.61 1.65 -11.78
C ALA A 14 19.69 0.66 -11.29
N ASN A 15 19.57 0.14 -10.06
CA ASN A 15 20.50 -0.83 -9.48
C ASN A 15 20.62 -2.12 -10.30
N PHE A 16 19.59 -2.52 -11.04
CA PHE A 16 19.64 -3.70 -11.93
C PHE A 16 20.62 -3.54 -13.11
N THR A 17 21.07 -2.31 -13.40
CA THR A 17 21.95 -2.01 -14.52
C THR A 17 23.38 -1.66 -14.13
N GLN A 18 23.69 -1.68 -12.83
CA GLN A 18 25.03 -1.43 -12.32
C GLN A 18 26.01 -2.53 -12.77
N GLY A 19 27.29 -2.16 -12.92
CA GLY A 19 28.33 -3.10 -13.34
C GLY A 19 28.16 -3.66 -14.76
N GLY A 20 27.45 -2.96 -15.64
CA GLY A 20 27.21 -3.37 -17.03
C GLY A 20 26.09 -4.39 -17.22
N ARG A 21 25.42 -4.80 -16.13
CA ARG A 21 24.32 -5.76 -16.15
C ARG A 21 23.01 -5.16 -16.69
N GLY A 22 21.96 -5.98 -16.72
CA GLY A 22 20.61 -5.56 -17.11
C GLY A 22 20.41 -5.31 -18.61
N PRO A 23 19.26 -4.72 -19.00
CA PRO A 23 18.86 -4.57 -20.39
C PRO A 23 19.85 -3.77 -21.23
N GLU A 24 19.88 -4.02 -22.53
CA GLU A 24 20.70 -3.26 -23.49
C GLU A 24 20.20 -1.81 -23.62
N HIS A 25 21.11 -0.90 -24.02
CA HIS A 25 20.79 0.52 -24.24
C HIS A 25 19.60 0.73 -25.19
N ARG A 26 19.48 -0.10 -26.23
CA ARG A 26 18.37 -0.05 -27.20
C ARG A 26 17.04 -0.44 -26.57
N LYS A 27 17.03 -1.43 -25.67
CA LYS A 27 15.84 -1.87 -24.94
C LYS A 27 15.36 -0.79 -23.97
N LEU A 28 16.29 -0.05 -23.34
CA LEU A 28 15.94 1.11 -22.51
C LEU A 28 15.28 2.22 -23.35
N THR A 29 15.85 2.55 -24.52
CA THR A 29 15.26 3.55 -25.43
C THR A 29 13.82 3.16 -25.82
N GLN A 30 13.55 1.88 -26.10
CA GLN A 30 12.18 1.43 -26.40
C GLN A 30 11.20 1.66 -25.24
N VAL A 31 11.63 1.45 -24.00
CA VAL A 31 10.81 1.76 -22.81
C VAL A 31 10.58 3.26 -22.68
N PHE A 32 11.60 4.08 -22.93
CA PHE A 32 11.49 5.53 -22.82
C PHE A 32 10.56 6.12 -23.89
N VAL A 33 10.58 5.56 -25.10
CA VAL A 33 9.61 5.88 -26.16
C VAL A 33 8.20 5.47 -25.74
N SER A 34 8.01 4.26 -25.19
CA SER A 34 6.67 3.77 -24.83
C SER A 34 6.02 4.55 -23.69
N CYS A 35 6.81 5.06 -22.73
CA CYS A 35 6.35 5.95 -21.68
C CYS A 35 6.26 7.43 -22.10
N GLY A 36 6.60 7.75 -23.35
CA GLY A 36 6.54 9.12 -23.87
C GLY A 36 7.56 10.05 -23.24
N CYS A 37 8.72 9.53 -22.84
CA CYS A 37 9.83 10.28 -22.21
C CYS A 37 11.14 10.13 -23.01
N SER A 38 11.07 9.86 -24.31
CA SER A 38 12.27 9.76 -25.17
C SER A 38 12.96 11.10 -25.41
N ASP A 39 12.23 12.20 -25.31
CA ASP A 39 12.73 13.58 -25.48
C ASP A 39 13.69 14.02 -24.38
N VAL A 40 13.70 13.31 -23.25
CA VAL A 40 14.55 13.57 -22.08
C VAL A 40 15.58 12.47 -21.84
N ASP A 41 15.69 11.49 -22.75
CA ASP A 41 16.75 10.49 -22.70
C ASP A 41 18.09 11.16 -23.05
N PRO A 42 19.05 11.26 -22.13
CA PRO A 42 20.30 11.97 -22.37
C PRO A 42 21.28 11.20 -23.26
N PHE A 43 20.89 10.02 -23.78
CA PHE A 43 21.76 9.10 -24.48
C PHE A 43 22.12 9.55 -25.89
N ASP A 44 23.41 9.64 -26.14
CA ASP A 44 23.98 9.83 -27.47
C ASP A 44 24.51 8.49 -28.00
N GLU A 45 23.99 8.05 -29.15
CA GLU A 45 24.40 6.81 -29.80
C GLU A 45 25.84 6.84 -30.29
N THR A 46 26.37 8.03 -30.59
CA THR A 46 27.73 8.26 -31.12
C THR A 46 28.77 8.09 -30.03
N THR A 47 28.55 8.72 -28.87
CA THR A 47 29.48 8.69 -27.74
C THR A 47 29.21 7.53 -26.78
N ARG A 48 28.04 6.87 -26.90
CA ARG A 48 27.55 5.84 -25.98
C ARG A 48 27.56 6.29 -24.51
N THR A 49 27.26 7.57 -24.29
CA THR A 49 27.15 8.19 -22.98
C THR A 49 25.81 8.91 -22.87
N PRO A 50 25.24 9.07 -21.66
CA PRO A 50 25.68 8.56 -20.36
C PRO A 50 25.36 7.06 -20.13
N ASN A 51 25.75 6.54 -18.96
CA ASN A 51 25.55 5.14 -18.62
C ASN A 51 24.07 4.78 -18.37
N LYS A 52 23.75 3.49 -18.26
CA LYS A 52 22.36 3.01 -18.08
C LYS A 52 21.69 3.55 -16.81
N VAL A 53 22.45 3.68 -15.71
CA VAL A 53 21.95 4.16 -14.42
C VAL A 53 21.51 5.62 -14.52
N GLU A 54 22.34 6.47 -15.12
CA GLU A 54 22.05 7.88 -15.34
C GLU A 54 20.84 8.07 -16.26
N ARG A 55 20.71 7.25 -17.30
CA ARG A 55 19.55 7.26 -18.20
C ARG A 55 18.26 6.90 -17.47
N ILE A 56 18.24 5.78 -16.73
CA ILE A 56 17.06 5.34 -15.97
C ILE A 56 16.68 6.39 -14.93
N THR A 57 17.65 6.98 -14.25
CA THR A 57 17.41 8.03 -13.25
C THR A 57 16.81 9.27 -13.90
N THR A 58 17.42 9.78 -14.97
CA THR A 58 16.97 11.01 -15.66
C THR A 58 15.56 10.84 -16.22
N VAL A 59 15.31 9.75 -16.95
CA VAL A 59 14.02 9.49 -17.56
C VAL A 59 12.97 9.14 -16.50
N GLY A 60 13.33 8.39 -15.45
CA GLY A 60 12.44 8.09 -14.33
C GLY A 60 11.97 9.35 -13.62
N GLN A 61 12.87 10.31 -13.38
CA GLN A 61 12.54 11.61 -12.78
C GLN A 61 11.58 12.42 -13.66
N ALA A 62 11.71 12.33 -14.99
CA ALA A 62 10.75 12.96 -15.89
C ALA A 62 9.40 12.22 -15.91
N ALA A 63 9.41 10.89 -15.88
CA ALA A 63 8.20 10.06 -15.84
C ALA A 63 7.39 10.30 -14.56
N LEU A 64 8.05 10.57 -13.43
CA LEU A 64 7.41 10.93 -12.16
C LEU A 64 6.59 12.23 -12.25
N ARG A 65 7.01 13.18 -13.11
CA ARG A 65 6.35 14.48 -13.28
C ARG A 65 5.29 14.49 -14.38
N ARG A 66 5.24 13.44 -15.23
CA ARG A 66 4.35 13.36 -16.38
C ARG A 66 3.15 12.47 -16.06
N PRO A 67 1.91 12.92 -16.38
CA PRO A 67 0.74 12.09 -16.16
C PRO A 67 0.80 10.82 -17.02
N HIS A 68 0.49 9.67 -16.43
CA HIS A 68 0.42 8.35 -17.07
C HIS A 68 1.75 7.77 -17.59
N ALA A 69 2.87 8.47 -17.38
CA ALA A 69 4.19 8.03 -17.83
C ALA A 69 4.84 7.06 -16.84
N GLY A 70 4.64 7.28 -15.54
CA GLY A 70 5.24 6.51 -14.45
C GLY A 70 4.89 5.03 -14.51
N ARG A 71 3.61 4.71 -14.73
CA ARG A 71 3.17 3.32 -14.89
C ARG A 71 3.85 2.62 -16.06
N LYS A 72 3.85 3.23 -17.24
CA LYS A 72 4.46 2.67 -18.45
C LYS A 72 5.97 2.50 -18.30
N PHE A 73 6.62 3.44 -17.60
CA PHE A 73 8.03 3.37 -17.29
C PHE A 73 8.36 2.17 -16.38
N ALA A 74 7.68 2.05 -15.24
CA ALA A 74 7.92 0.97 -14.28
C ALA A 74 7.58 -0.41 -14.88
N GLU A 75 6.40 -0.57 -15.49
CA GLU A 75 6.00 -1.82 -16.15
C GLU A 75 6.94 -2.16 -17.31
N GLY A 76 7.34 -1.16 -18.11
CA GLY A 76 8.25 -1.33 -19.23
C GLY A 76 9.61 -1.85 -18.78
N LEU A 77 10.21 -1.25 -17.74
CA LEU A 77 11.50 -1.69 -17.22
C LEU A 77 11.43 -3.08 -16.58
N ILE A 78 10.40 -3.33 -15.76
CA ILE A 78 10.20 -4.65 -15.14
C ILE A 78 10.01 -5.73 -16.21
N ASN A 79 9.27 -5.43 -17.29
CA ASN A 79 9.15 -6.36 -18.41
C ASN A 79 10.50 -6.64 -19.10
N GLN A 80 11.39 -5.64 -19.22
CA GLN A 80 12.75 -5.91 -19.73
C GLN A 80 13.54 -6.84 -18.80
N LEU A 81 13.41 -6.67 -17.47
CA LEU A 81 14.03 -7.57 -16.50
C LEU A 81 13.48 -9.00 -16.61
N ARG A 82 12.17 -9.16 -16.84
CA ARG A 82 11.55 -10.47 -17.11
C ARG A 82 12.10 -11.12 -18.39
N VAL A 83 12.18 -10.37 -19.48
CA VAL A 83 12.76 -10.86 -20.75
C VAL A 83 14.22 -11.24 -20.59
N SER A 84 14.97 -10.56 -19.71
CA SER A 84 16.34 -10.91 -19.33
C SER A 84 16.43 -12.04 -18.29
N ASN A 85 15.31 -12.71 -17.98
CA ASN A 85 15.20 -13.82 -17.03
C ASN A 85 15.68 -13.52 -15.60
N VAL A 86 15.65 -12.24 -15.20
CA VAL A 86 16.06 -11.75 -13.85
C VAL A 86 15.23 -12.38 -12.74
N PHE A 87 13.95 -12.65 -13.00
CA PHE A 87 13.04 -13.29 -12.04
C PHE A 87 13.10 -14.83 -12.09
N GLY A 88 13.78 -15.40 -13.08
CA GLY A 88 13.94 -16.83 -13.31
C GLY A 88 15.34 -17.33 -12.96
N SER A 89 16.10 -17.78 -13.96
CA SER A 89 17.41 -18.41 -13.75
C SER A 89 18.43 -17.48 -13.10
N GLU A 90 18.34 -16.17 -13.35
CA GLU A 90 19.26 -15.18 -12.81
C GLU A 90 18.85 -14.67 -11.42
N ARG A 91 17.76 -15.16 -10.84
CA ARG A 91 17.16 -14.61 -9.62
C ARG A 91 18.14 -14.52 -8.46
N GLN A 92 19.00 -15.52 -8.28
CA GLN A 92 19.99 -15.53 -7.20
C GLN A 92 20.99 -14.37 -7.32
N SER A 93 21.34 -13.97 -8.55
CA SER A 93 22.26 -12.85 -8.83
C SER A 93 21.63 -11.47 -8.55
N TYR A 94 20.29 -11.39 -8.51
CA TYR A 94 19.55 -10.13 -8.33
C TYR A 94 18.67 -10.13 -7.07
N GLU A 95 18.81 -11.11 -6.18
CA GLU A 95 17.88 -11.32 -5.06
C GLU A 95 17.71 -10.06 -4.20
N ASN A 96 18.81 -9.39 -3.85
CA ASN A 96 18.79 -8.16 -3.06
C ASN A 96 18.10 -7.00 -3.82
N ASN A 97 18.33 -6.88 -5.12
CA ASN A 97 17.71 -5.84 -5.95
C ASN A 97 16.20 -6.09 -6.10
N ILE A 98 15.79 -7.35 -6.24
CA ILE A 98 14.37 -7.75 -6.33
C ILE A 98 13.66 -7.46 -5.01
N LYS A 99 14.26 -7.80 -3.87
CA LYS A 99 13.71 -7.49 -2.54
C LYS A 99 13.52 -5.99 -2.35
N LEU A 100 14.56 -5.21 -2.63
CA LEU A 100 14.51 -3.75 -2.50
C LEU A 100 13.44 -3.13 -3.41
N LEU A 101 13.33 -3.58 -4.66
CA LEU A 101 12.28 -3.10 -5.56
C LEU A 101 10.87 -3.48 -5.07
N ALA A 102 10.69 -4.71 -4.56
CA ALA A 102 9.41 -5.16 -4.05
C ALA A 102 8.97 -4.37 -2.80
N ASP A 103 9.91 -4.07 -1.90
CA ASP A 103 9.64 -3.27 -0.69
C ASP A 103 9.24 -1.83 -1.07
N GLU A 104 9.96 -1.19 -1.98
CA GLU A 104 9.63 0.16 -2.48
C GLU A 104 8.26 0.22 -3.17
N LEU A 105 7.91 -0.80 -3.96
CA LEU A 105 6.58 -0.91 -4.56
C LEU A 105 5.50 -1.09 -3.51
N LYS A 106 5.76 -1.92 -2.49
CA LYS A 106 4.83 -2.16 -1.39
C LYS A 106 4.54 -0.88 -0.60
N HIS A 107 5.53 -0.03 -0.40
CA HIS A 107 5.37 1.27 0.28
C HIS A 107 4.37 2.20 -0.42
N ILE A 108 4.24 2.11 -1.75
CA ILE A 108 3.29 2.93 -2.53
C ILE A 108 2.02 2.17 -2.90
N GLY A 109 1.78 1.01 -2.29
CA GLY A 109 0.59 0.20 -2.51
C GLY A 109 0.58 -0.56 -3.82
N TRP A 110 1.72 -1.06 -4.28
CA TRP A 110 1.83 -1.99 -5.40
C TRP A 110 2.53 -3.27 -4.96
N SER A 111 2.23 -4.40 -5.58
CA SER A 111 2.92 -5.66 -5.35
C SER A 111 3.69 -6.09 -6.61
N LEU A 112 4.83 -6.75 -6.39
CA LEU A 112 5.63 -7.39 -7.42
C LEU A 112 5.57 -8.91 -7.20
N THR A 113 5.04 -9.65 -8.17
CA THR A 113 5.00 -11.11 -8.09
C THR A 113 6.39 -11.72 -8.25
N SER A 114 6.55 -12.99 -7.84
CA SER A 114 7.78 -13.76 -8.02
C SER A 114 8.24 -13.84 -9.48
N ASP A 115 7.31 -13.75 -10.42
CA ASP A 115 7.56 -13.84 -11.88
C ASP A 115 7.71 -12.46 -12.53
N GLY A 116 7.76 -11.39 -11.72
CA GLY A 116 8.00 -10.03 -12.13
C GLY A 116 6.76 -9.28 -12.63
N HIS A 117 5.54 -9.68 -12.27
CA HIS A 117 4.35 -8.90 -12.64
C HIS A 117 4.05 -7.83 -11.60
N LEU A 118 3.79 -6.59 -12.06
CA LEU A 118 3.21 -5.55 -11.24
C LEU A 118 1.71 -5.79 -11.08
N GLN A 119 1.24 -5.79 -9.85
CA GLN A 119 -0.17 -5.90 -9.52
C GLN A 119 -0.56 -4.77 -8.55
N PRO A 120 -1.81 -4.26 -8.64
CA PRO A 120 -2.38 -3.52 -7.52
C PRO A 120 -2.27 -4.39 -6.26
N PRO A 121 -2.24 -3.77 -5.07
CA PRO A 121 -2.04 -4.52 -3.85
C PRO A 121 -3.20 -5.52 -3.76
N ASP A 122 -2.85 -6.80 -3.66
CA ASP A 122 -3.85 -7.83 -3.46
C ASP A 122 -4.67 -7.47 -2.23
N LYS A 123 -5.97 -7.78 -2.31
CA LYS A 123 -7.02 -7.37 -1.39
C LYS A 123 -6.71 -7.85 0.03
N ILE A 124 -5.96 -7.03 0.78
CA ILE A 124 -5.60 -7.17 2.20
C ILE A 124 -5.65 -8.62 2.66
N ASP A 125 -4.51 -9.30 2.55
CA ASP A 125 -4.32 -10.56 3.25
C ASP A 125 -4.01 -10.25 4.72
N LEU A 126 -5.08 -9.99 5.48
CA LEU A 126 -5.04 -9.96 6.92
C LEU A 126 -4.92 -11.42 7.36
N GLU A 127 -3.70 -11.88 7.61
CA GLU A 127 -3.47 -13.10 8.38
C GLU A 127 -4.16 -12.94 9.74
N THR A 128 -5.35 -13.52 9.90
CA THR A 128 -6.19 -13.41 11.11
C THR A 128 -5.66 -14.24 12.28
N GLY A 129 -4.45 -14.81 12.15
CA GLY A 129 -3.88 -15.75 13.11
C GLY A 129 -4.73 -17.02 13.27
N GLY A 130 -5.47 -17.40 12.22
CA GLY A 130 -6.31 -18.60 12.20
C GLY A 130 -7.61 -18.48 13.00
N ARG A 131 -8.19 -17.27 13.11
CA ARG A 131 -9.45 -17.03 13.83
C ARG A 131 -10.63 -16.98 12.85
N PRO A 132 -11.44 -18.05 12.74
CA PRO A 132 -12.44 -18.20 11.68
C PRO A 132 -13.54 -17.11 11.67
N ALA A 133 -13.83 -16.54 12.84
CA ALA A 133 -14.85 -15.50 12.99
C ALA A 133 -14.44 -14.17 12.33
N LEU A 134 -13.14 -13.90 12.19
CA LEU A 134 -12.63 -12.70 11.54
C LEU A 134 -12.56 -12.89 10.02
N ASP A 135 -12.22 -14.10 9.57
CA ASP A 135 -12.24 -14.47 8.14
C ASP A 135 -13.65 -14.34 7.55
N GLU A 136 -14.67 -14.80 8.27
CA GLU A 136 -16.07 -14.73 7.82
C GLU A 136 -16.62 -13.29 7.74
N GLN A 137 -16.08 -12.36 8.54
CA GLN A 137 -16.43 -10.94 8.50
C GLN A 137 -15.68 -10.22 7.37
N ILE A 138 -14.41 -10.56 7.16
CA ILE A 138 -13.60 -10.05 6.05
C ILE A 138 -14.20 -10.52 4.71
N ASP A 139 -14.61 -11.77 4.58
CA ASP A 139 -15.21 -12.30 3.35
C ASP A 139 -16.55 -11.63 3.00
N ARG A 140 -17.36 -11.29 4.01
CA ARG A 140 -18.57 -10.47 3.81
C ARG A 140 -18.24 -9.07 3.31
N LEU A 141 -17.27 -8.40 3.94
CA LEU A 141 -16.81 -7.07 3.50
C LEU A 141 -16.25 -7.10 2.08
N LYS A 142 -15.55 -8.19 1.73
CA LYS A 142 -14.97 -8.43 0.41
C LYS A 142 -16.03 -8.58 -0.69
N HIS A 143 -17.23 -9.08 -0.39
CA HIS A 143 -18.29 -9.34 -1.36
C HIS A 143 -19.42 -8.29 -1.37
N SER A 144 -19.50 -7.40 -0.36
CA SER A 144 -20.56 -6.39 -0.22
C SER A 144 -20.24 -5.04 -0.91
N ARG A 145 -19.59 -5.06 -2.08
CA ARG A 145 -19.12 -3.84 -2.79
C ARG A 145 -20.24 -2.91 -3.29
N ASP A 146 -21.48 -3.39 -3.38
CA ASP A 146 -22.61 -2.68 -3.98
C ASP A 146 -23.57 -2.03 -2.97
N ASP A 147 -23.33 -2.17 -1.66
CA ASP A 147 -24.14 -1.52 -0.62
C ASP A 147 -23.27 -0.71 0.37
N PRO A 148 -23.18 0.62 0.19
CA PRO A 148 -22.35 1.47 1.05
C PRO A 148 -22.82 1.51 2.51
N GLY A 149 -24.09 1.20 2.80
CA GLY A 149 -24.62 1.13 4.16
C GLY A 149 -24.15 -0.12 4.91
N ALA A 150 -24.16 -1.27 4.23
CA ALA A 150 -23.67 -2.53 4.77
C ALA A 150 -22.15 -2.53 5.00
N LEU A 151 -21.39 -1.87 4.11
CA LEU A 151 -19.93 -1.68 4.24
C LEU A 151 -19.56 -0.88 5.50
N LEU A 152 -20.26 0.22 5.76
CA LEU A 152 -20.01 1.07 6.93
C LEU A 152 -20.38 0.36 8.25
N GLY A 153 -21.51 -0.37 8.27
CA GLY A 153 -21.91 -1.17 9.42
C GLY A 153 -20.89 -2.27 9.73
N THR A 154 -20.47 -3.01 8.71
CA THR A 154 -19.50 -4.11 8.88
C THR A 154 -18.12 -3.59 9.30
N ALA A 155 -17.65 -2.47 8.74
CA ALA A 155 -16.39 -1.85 9.14
C ALA A 155 -16.40 -1.42 10.62
N LYS A 156 -17.53 -0.88 11.09
CA LYS A 156 -17.69 -0.51 12.50
C LYS A 156 -17.62 -1.75 13.41
N ASP A 157 -18.34 -2.81 13.07
CA ASP A 157 -18.39 -4.03 13.88
C ASP A 157 -17.01 -4.72 13.96
N ILE A 158 -16.22 -4.65 12.88
CA ILE A 158 -14.83 -5.14 12.85
C ILE A 158 -13.94 -4.28 13.76
N ILE A 159 -14.05 -2.94 13.71
CA ILE A 159 -13.27 -2.05 14.59
C ILE A 159 -13.65 -2.28 16.05
N GLU A 160 -14.93 -2.43 16.35
CA GLU A 160 -15.42 -2.68 17.71
C GLU A 160 -14.90 -4.03 18.25
N SER A 161 -14.89 -5.06 17.41
CA SER A 161 -14.34 -6.38 17.76
C SER A 161 -12.83 -6.34 17.97
N ALA A 162 -12.09 -5.64 17.11
CA ALA A 162 -10.64 -5.45 17.28
C ALA A 162 -10.31 -4.66 18.55
N CYS A 163 -11.05 -3.57 18.82
CA CYS A 163 -10.90 -2.81 20.06
C CYS A 163 -11.22 -3.65 21.30
N LYS A 164 -12.25 -4.51 21.25
CA LYS A 164 -12.59 -5.41 22.35
C LYS A 164 -11.47 -6.42 22.62
N ILE A 165 -10.90 -7.03 21.59
CA ILE A 165 -9.76 -7.95 21.73
C ILE A 165 -8.57 -7.24 22.39
N VAL A 166 -8.23 -6.02 21.92
CA VAL A 166 -7.13 -5.24 22.52
C VAL A 166 -7.42 -4.85 23.97
N LEU A 167 -8.68 -4.57 24.34
CA LEU A 167 -9.07 -4.24 25.71
C LEU A 167 -9.11 -5.47 26.64
N GLU A 168 -9.49 -6.64 26.11
CA GLU A 168 -9.43 -7.94 26.78
C GLU A 168 -7.97 -8.38 27.04
N ASP A 169 -7.11 -8.26 26.04
CA ASP A 169 -5.68 -8.61 26.14
C ASP A 169 -4.91 -7.70 27.10
N ASN A 170 -5.34 -6.44 27.27
CA ASN A 170 -4.73 -5.48 28.21
C ASN A 170 -5.31 -5.52 29.64
N GLN A 171 -6.11 -6.53 30.00
CA GLN A 171 -6.79 -6.65 31.31
C GLN A 171 -7.47 -5.35 31.79
N ARG A 172 -8.08 -4.58 30.89
CA ARG A 172 -8.77 -3.32 31.22
C ARG A 172 -10.25 -3.41 30.90
N HIS A 173 -10.88 -4.52 31.30
CA HIS A 173 -12.33 -4.63 31.34
C HIS A 173 -12.85 -4.26 32.73
N PRO A 174 -13.69 -3.22 32.89
CA PRO A 174 -14.68 -3.22 33.95
C PRO A 174 -15.67 -4.34 33.59
N GLY A 175 -15.71 -5.39 34.40
CA GLY A 175 -16.57 -6.54 34.18
C GLY A 175 -18.06 -6.17 34.07
N THR A 176 -18.78 -6.99 33.31
CA THR A 176 -20.23 -6.99 33.17
C THR A 176 -20.90 -7.16 34.55
N SER A 177 -21.23 -6.06 35.23
CA SER A 177 -22.36 -5.88 36.16
C SER A 177 -22.19 -4.61 37.01
N ALA A 178 -22.38 -3.44 36.40
CA ALA A 178 -22.76 -2.25 37.16
C ALA A 178 -24.22 -1.94 36.81
N PRO A 179 -25.17 -2.07 37.75
CA PRO A 179 -26.52 -1.55 37.54
C PRO A 179 -26.38 -0.05 37.26
N ILE A 180 -26.95 0.41 36.15
CA ILE A 180 -27.09 1.83 35.87
C ILE A 180 -27.80 2.44 37.09
N PRO A 181 -27.21 3.41 37.80
CA PRO A 181 -27.88 4.01 38.94
C PRO A 181 -29.13 4.69 38.41
N SER A 182 -30.29 4.15 38.76
CA SER A 182 -31.58 4.77 38.50
C SER A 182 -31.51 6.19 39.05
N CYS A 183 -31.67 7.17 38.16
CA CYS A 183 -31.78 8.57 38.51
C CYS A 183 -32.98 8.71 39.47
N SER A 184 -32.69 8.75 40.77
CA SER A 184 -33.68 9.05 41.79
C SER A 184 -34.05 10.51 41.62
N ARG A 185 -35.19 10.73 40.95
CA ARG A 185 -35.87 12.02 40.81
C ARG A 185 -36.01 12.62 42.22
N THR A 186 -35.13 13.56 42.55
CA THR A 186 -35.13 14.23 43.84
C THR A 186 -36.42 15.03 43.93
N ASN A 187 -37.37 14.51 44.70
CA ASN A 187 -38.63 15.16 44.97
C ASN A 187 -38.30 16.37 45.87
N VAL A 188 -38.34 17.57 45.30
CA VAL A 188 -38.23 18.83 46.06
C VAL A 188 -39.48 18.95 46.91
N ARG A 189 -39.45 18.38 48.12
CA ARG A 189 -40.36 18.77 49.20
C ARG A 189 -39.90 20.11 49.74
N GLY A 190 -40.46 21.20 49.19
CA GLY A 190 -40.44 22.50 49.81
C GLY A 190 -41.22 22.45 51.12
N SER A 191 -40.50 22.58 52.23
CA SER A 191 -41.04 22.67 53.59
C SER A 191 -41.90 23.91 53.75
N ARG A 192 -43.06 23.70 54.40
CA ARG A 192 -43.97 24.73 54.91
C ARG A 192 -43.23 25.68 55.85
N HIS A 193 -43.42 26.98 55.66
CA HIS A 193 -43.18 27.98 56.69
C HIS A 193 -44.54 28.37 57.27
N GLU A 194 -44.95 27.70 58.34
CA GLU A 194 -45.99 28.19 59.25
C GLU A 194 -45.28 29.04 60.31
N SER A 195 -45.48 30.35 60.25
CA SER A 195 -45.16 31.29 61.34
C SER A 195 -46.48 31.82 61.88
N ARG A 196 -46.92 31.32 63.03
CA ARG A 196 -48.08 31.80 63.78
C ARG A 196 -47.63 32.67 64.97
N GLY A 197 -48.30 33.80 65.14
CA GLY A 197 -48.44 34.59 66.37
C GLY A 197 -47.36 35.69 66.53
N SER A 198 -47.66 36.91 66.96
CA SER A 198 -48.85 37.45 67.64
C SER A 198 -49.02 38.92 67.28
#